data_AF-A0A7C5T6W4-F1
#
_entry.id   AF-A0A7C5T6W4-F1
#
_cell.length_a   1.000
_cell.length_b   1.000
_cell.length_c   1.000
_cell.angle_alpha   90.00
_cell.angle_beta   90.00
_cell.angle_gamma   90.00
#
_symmetry.space_group_name_H-M   'P 1'
#
loop_
_entity.id
_entity.type
_entity.pdbx_description
1 polymer ?
#
loop_
_entity_poly.entity_id
_entity_poly.type
_entity_poly.pdbx_seq_one_letter_code
_entity_poly.pdbx_strand_id
1 'polypeptide(L)'
;MDPAELRYRALLAVVYWELTKDLDGLHIFYEQTESCVSMASAAAALRLASGLRTEAASLEEAEEVDYGLVLAGPYREGLGELALNVLRLIRKTAVLHTPVYFAVSELGDFQEMARNREIRYAVREMPGEIAYYKLVNGNAEMIGVKKLNRYEQLIIRMYESEHL
;
A
#
# COMPACT_ATOMS: atom_id res chain seq x y z
N MET A 1 14.17 -5.61 -12.78
CA MET A 1 13.87 -4.24 -12.33
C MET A 1 15.00 -3.29 -12.71
N ASP A 2 14.68 -2.15 -13.31
CA ASP A 2 15.66 -1.10 -13.62
C ASP A 2 15.99 -0.22 -12.38
N PRO A 3 17.05 0.61 -12.42
CA PRO A 3 17.43 1.46 -11.29
C PRO A 3 16.40 2.55 -10.91
N ALA A 4 15.63 3.06 -11.87
CA ALA A 4 14.61 4.08 -11.61
C ALA A 4 13.40 3.46 -10.88
N GLU A 5 12.94 2.29 -11.33
CA GLU A 5 11.91 1.50 -10.66
C GLU A 5 12.34 1.12 -9.24
N LEU A 6 13.57 0.64 -9.04
CA LEU A 6 14.07 0.29 -7.70
C LEU A 6 14.01 1.47 -6.72
N ARG A 7 14.46 2.65 -7.16
CA ARG A 7 14.40 3.88 -6.35
C ARG A 7 12.95 4.30 -6.08
N TYR A 8 12.08 4.13 -7.06
CA TYR A 8 10.66 4.43 -6.90
C TYR A 8 9.98 3.47 -5.90
N ARG A 9 10.27 2.16 -5.94
CA ARG A 9 9.77 1.21 -4.94
C ARG A 9 10.26 1.52 -3.53
N ALA A 10 11.51 1.96 -3.38
CA ALA A 10 12.03 2.43 -2.10
C ALA A 10 11.27 3.66 -1.59
N LEU A 11 10.97 4.63 -2.46
CA LEU A 11 10.15 5.80 -2.10
C LEU A 11 8.73 5.39 -1.69
N LEU A 12 8.09 4.49 -2.43
CA LEU A 12 6.77 3.95 -2.08
C LEU A 12 6.79 3.21 -0.73
N ALA A 13 7.85 2.44 -0.44
CA ALA A 13 7.99 1.79 0.87
C ALA A 13 8.03 2.79 2.03
N VAL A 14 8.68 3.95 1.85
CA VAL A 14 8.65 5.05 2.84
C VAL A 14 7.23 5.62 2.99
N VAL A 15 6.47 5.74 1.90
CA VAL A 15 5.07 6.17 1.95
C VAL A 15 4.21 5.19 2.75
N TYR A 16 4.35 3.88 2.54
CA TYR A 16 3.60 2.87 3.30
C TYR A 16 4.08 2.70 4.74
N TRP A 17 5.36 2.98 5.01
CA TRP A 17 5.87 3.10 6.37
C TRP A 17 5.12 4.18 7.15
N GLU A 18 4.95 5.37 6.57
CA GLU A 18 4.19 6.45 7.23
C GLU A 18 2.74 6.06 7.57
N LEU A 19 2.12 5.22 6.74
CA LEU A 19 0.76 4.70 6.95
C LEU A 19 0.66 3.54 7.94
N THR A 20 1.78 2.92 8.33
CA THR A 20 1.78 1.69 9.14
C THR A 20 2.59 1.80 10.43
N LYS A 21 3.38 2.86 10.62
CA LYS A 21 4.31 3.01 11.75
C LYS A 21 3.66 3.04 13.14
N ASP A 22 2.36 3.35 13.21
CA ASP A 22 1.56 3.34 14.45
C ASP A 22 0.97 1.95 14.78
N LEU A 23 1.07 0.98 13.87
CA LEU A 23 0.54 -0.38 14.05
C LEU A 23 1.56 -1.25 14.79
N ASP A 24 1.14 -1.93 15.86
CA ASP A 24 1.97 -2.76 16.75
C ASP A 24 2.41 -4.11 16.13
N GLY A 25 1.79 -4.49 15.01
CA GLY A 25 2.20 -5.57 14.12
C GLY A 25 1.75 -5.26 12.69
N LEU A 26 2.33 -5.94 11.71
CA LEU A 26 1.89 -5.83 10.32
C LEU A 26 2.18 -7.14 9.57
N HIS A 27 1.21 -7.62 8.81
CA HIS A 27 1.43 -8.65 7.80
C HIS A 27 1.43 -8.00 6.41
N ILE A 28 2.48 -8.20 5.63
CA ILE A 28 2.59 -7.66 4.26
C ILE A 28 2.18 -8.76 3.29
N PHE A 29 1.02 -8.59 2.65
CA PHE A 29 0.56 -9.46 1.57
C PHE A 29 1.01 -8.89 0.25
N TYR A 30 1.84 -9.62 -0.49
CA TYR A 30 2.42 -9.12 -1.73
C TYR A 30 2.19 -10.07 -2.92
N GLU A 31 2.02 -9.48 -4.10
CA GLU A 31 2.06 -10.21 -5.36
C GLU A 31 3.50 -10.67 -5.64
N GLN A 32 3.70 -11.89 -6.15
CA GLN A 32 5.02 -12.44 -6.47
C GLN A 32 5.64 -11.83 -7.76
N THR A 33 5.67 -10.51 -7.85
CA THR A 33 6.41 -9.74 -8.86
C THR A 33 7.64 -9.10 -8.23
N GLU A 34 8.72 -8.92 -9.01
CA GLU A 34 9.96 -8.27 -8.52
C GLU A 34 9.66 -6.92 -7.84
N SER A 35 8.75 -6.15 -8.44
CA SER A 35 8.27 -4.85 -7.96
C SER A 35 7.64 -4.91 -6.57
N CYS A 36 6.65 -5.80 -6.39
CA CYS A 36 5.95 -5.93 -5.12
C CYS A 36 6.83 -6.57 -4.04
N VAL A 37 7.66 -7.55 -4.38
CA VAL A 37 8.64 -8.16 -3.47
C VAL A 37 9.65 -7.12 -2.96
N SER A 38 10.15 -6.27 -3.86
CA SER A 38 11.12 -5.22 -3.47
C SER A 38 10.49 -4.17 -2.55
N MET A 39 9.25 -3.76 -2.84
CA MET A 39 8.51 -2.84 -1.99
C MET A 39 8.17 -3.45 -0.62
N ALA A 40 7.73 -4.72 -0.60
CA ALA A 40 7.46 -5.47 0.63
C ALA A 40 8.71 -5.58 1.51
N SER A 41 9.84 -5.96 0.92
CA SER A 41 11.13 -6.06 1.60
C SER A 41 11.59 -4.72 2.17
N ALA A 42 11.51 -3.64 1.39
CA ALA A 42 11.86 -2.30 1.86
C ALA A 42 10.96 -1.81 3.00
N ALA A 43 9.65 -2.05 2.93
CA ALA A 43 8.72 -1.71 4.01
C ALA A 43 9.01 -2.54 5.28
N ALA A 44 9.25 -3.84 5.13
CA ALA A 44 9.63 -4.71 6.25
C ALA A 44 10.95 -4.27 6.89
N ALA A 45 11.93 -3.83 6.11
CA ALA A 45 13.20 -3.32 6.63
C ALA A 45 13.03 -2.04 7.47
N LEU A 46 12.16 -1.10 7.04
CA LEU A 46 11.85 0.12 7.81
C LEU A 46 11.18 -0.21 9.16
N ARG A 47 10.28 -1.19 9.15
CA ARG A 47 9.64 -1.68 10.39
C ARG A 47 10.63 -2.38 11.31
N LEU A 48 11.47 -3.25 10.77
CA LEU A 48 12.54 -3.94 11.51
C LEU A 48 13.50 -2.92 12.17
N ALA A 49 13.91 -1.90 11.41
CA ALA A 49 14.77 -0.82 11.92
C ALA A 49 14.13 -0.04 13.08
N SER A 50 12.79 -0.06 13.18
CA SER A 50 12.01 0.58 14.25
C SER A 50 11.62 -0.39 15.37
N GLY A 51 12.10 -1.64 15.34
CA GLY A 51 11.79 -2.66 16.35
C GLY A 51 10.36 -3.22 16.28
N LEU A 52 9.65 -3.03 15.16
CA LEU A 52 8.27 -3.45 15.00
C LEU A 52 8.17 -4.84 14.34
N ARG A 53 7.22 -5.64 14.82
CA ARG A 53 6.94 -6.98 14.27
C ARG A 53 6.36 -6.85 12.87
N THR A 54 6.92 -7.65 11.96
CA THR A 54 6.47 -7.71 10.56
C THR A 54 6.60 -9.12 10.05
N GLU A 55 5.53 -9.62 9.45
CA GLU A 55 5.49 -10.86 8.69
C GLU A 55 5.14 -10.53 7.24
N ALA A 56 5.45 -11.42 6.32
CA ALA A 56 5.12 -11.24 4.91
C ALA A 56 4.78 -12.58 4.27
N ALA A 57 3.75 -12.60 3.46
CA ALA A 57 3.32 -13.76 2.70
C ALA A 57 2.85 -13.32 1.31
N SER A 58 2.83 -14.27 0.37
CA SER A 58 2.21 -14.00 -0.92
C SER A 58 0.68 -13.83 -0.78
N LEU A 59 0.04 -13.15 -1.73
CA LEU A 59 -1.42 -12.99 -1.73
C LEU A 59 -2.19 -14.33 -1.75
N GLU A 60 -1.57 -15.41 -2.23
CA GLU A 60 -2.16 -16.77 -2.30
C GLU A 60 -2.07 -17.50 -0.95
N GLU A 61 -1.14 -17.09 -0.09
CA GLU A 61 -0.91 -17.65 1.24
C GLU A 61 -1.47 -16.75 2.34
N ALA A 62 -2.36 -15.83 1.97
CA ALA A 62 -2.93 -14.87 2.90
C ALA A 62 -3.72 -15.57 4.02
N GLU A 63 -3.45 -15.18 5.26
CA GLU A 63 -4.10 -15.68 6.46
C GLU A 63 -4.82 -14.56 7.23
N GLU A 64 -5.60 -14.94 8.25
CA GLU A 64 -6.33 -13.97 9.07
C GLU A 64 -5.37 -13.20 9.99
N VAL A 65 -5.41 -11.86 9.90
CA VAL A 65 -4.51 -10.96 10.63
C VAL A 65 -5.25 -9.74 11.17
N ASP A 66 -4.70 -9.09 12.19
CA ASP A 66 -5.26 -7.83 12.68
C ASP A 66 -4.95 -6.65 11.72
N TYR A 67 -3.73 -6.60 11.21
CA TYR A 67 -3.23 -5.48 10.41
C TYR A 67 -2.52 -5.99 9.16
N GLY A 68 -2.93 -5.51 7.99
CA GLY A 68 -2.40 -5.96 6.71
C GLY A 68 -1.98 -4.80 5.79
N LEU A 69 -0.86 -4.94 5.10
CA LEU A 69 -0.47 -4.11 3.95
C LEU A 69 -0.59 -4.95 2.68
N VAL A 70 -1.45 -4.54 1.75
CA VAL A 70 -1.69 -5.28 0.50
C VAL A 70 -0.98 -4.59 -0.67
N LEU A 71 -0.02 -5.30 -1.27
CA LEU A 71 0.84 -4.82 -2.36
C LEU A 71 0.62 -5.65 -3.62
N ALA A 72 0.03 -5.06 -4.66
CA ALA A 72 -0.13 -5.70 -5.96
C ALA A 72 -0.02 -4.69 -7.12
N GLY A 73 0.39 -5.17 -8.29
CA GLY A 73 0.53 -4.35 -9.49
C GLY A 73 -0.81 -4.01 -10.15
N PRO A 74 -0.89 -2.91 -10.91
CA PRO A 74 -2.14 -2.46 -11.55
C PRO A 74 -2.60 -3.35 -12.72
N TYR A 75 -1.72 -4.16 -13.30
CA TYR A 75 -2.01 -4.94 -14.51
C TYR A 75 -2.51 -6.36 -14.25
N ARG A 76 -2.80 -6.70 -12.99
CA ARG A 76 -3.30 -8.02 -12.62
C ARG A 76 -4.78 -8.13 -12.96
N GLU A 77 -5.13 -9.16 -13.73
CA GLU A 77 -6.53 -9.53 -13.96
C GLU A 77 -7.19 -9.98 -12.65
N GLY A 78 -8.41 -9.51 -12.38
CA GLY A 78 -9.15 -9.84 -11.14
C GLY A 78 -8.54 -9.22 -9.87
N LEU A 79 -7.80 -8.10 -10.01
CA LEU A 79 -7.16 -7.43 -8.87
C LEU A 79 -8.17 -7.04 -7.78
N GLY A 80 -9.34 -6.52 -8.17
CA GLY A 80 -10.38 -6.11 -7.23
C GLY A 80 -10.89 -7.28 -6.39
N GLU A 81 -11.22 -8.41 -7.03
CA GLU A 81 -11.71 -9.61 -6.36
C GLU A 81 -10.65 -10.22 -5.43
N LEU A 82 -9.40 -10.30 -5.90
CA LEU A 82 -8.30 -10.77 -5.07
C LEU A 82 -8.10 -9.88 -3.84
N ALA A 83 -8.07 -8.55 -4.05
CA ALA A 83 -7.93 -7.58 -2.97
C ALA A 83 -9.09 -7.69 -1.97
N LEU A 84 -10.32 -7.86 -2.45
CA LEU A 84 -11.50 -8.04 -1.60
C LEU A 84 -11.38 -9.30 -0.74
N ASN A 85 -10.89 -10.42 -1.30
CA ASN A 85 -10.68 -11.67 -0.57
C ASN A 85 -9.62 -11.51 0.52
N VAL A 86 -8.50 -10.84 0.23
CA VAL A 86 -7.46 -10.56 1.24
C VAL A 86 -7.97 -9.58 2.30
N LEU A 87 -8.73 -8.56 1.90
CA LEU A 87 -9.36 -7.62 2.84
C LEU A 87 -10.25 -8.34 3.84
N ARG A 88 -10.99 -9.38 3.44
CA ARG A 88 -11.83 -10.20 4.35
C ARG A 88 -11.03 -10.84 5.48
N LEU A 89 -9.76 -11.14 5.26
CA LEU A 89 -8.85 -11.73 6.24
C LEU A 89 -8.23 -10.70 7.19
N ILE A 90 -8.30 -9.40 6.88
CA ILE A 90 -7.74 -8.33 7.72
C ILE A 90 -8.80 -7.76 8.65
N ARG A 91 -8.68 -8.02 9.96
CA ARG A 91 -9.73 -7.70 10.95
C ARG A 91 -9.86 -6.23 11.31
N LYS A 92 -8.76 -5.50 11.49
CA LYS A 92 -8.77 -4.14 12.07
C LYS A 92 -8.36 -3.06 11.08
N THR A 93 -7.14 -3.11 10.56
CA THR A 93 -6.60 -2.05 9.68
C THR A 93 -5.97 -2.65 8.43
N ALA A 94 -6.49 -2.27 7.27
CA ALA A 94 -5.90 -2.60 5.98
C ALA A 94 -5.25 -1.36 5.36
N VAL A 95 -3.99 -1.46 4.98
CA VAL A 95 -3.30 -0.45 4.17
C VAL A 95 -3.21 -0.99 2.75
N LEU A 96 -3.70 -0.23 1.78
CA LEU A 96 -3.79 -0.66 0.39
C LEU A 96 -2.81 0.10 -0.49
N HIS A 97 -2.03 -0.63 -1.27
CA HIS A 97 -1.28 -0.06 -2.38
C HIS A 97 -2.23 0.66 -3.33
N THR A 98 -1.87 1.84 -3.86
CA THR A 98 -2.82 2.71 -4.58
C THR A 98 -3.63 2.01 -5.69
N PRO A 99 -3.04 1.21 -6.60
CA PRO A 99 -3.78 0.37 -7.55
C PRO A 99 -4.79 -0.59 -6.90
N VAL A 100 -4.43 -1.21 -5.78
CA VAL A 100 -5.28 -2.15 -5.04
C VAL A 100 -6.51 -1.43 -4.51
N TYR A 101 -6.31 -0.24 -3.91
CA TYR A 101 -7.41 0.58 -3.40
C TYR A 101 -8.42 0.91 -4.51
N PHE A 102 -7.94 1.45 -5.64
CA PHE A 102 -8.84 1.84 -6.72
C PHE A 102 -9.57 0.64 -7.32
N ALA A 103 -8.88 -0.48 -7.57
CA ALA A 103 -9.49 -1.68 -8.10
C ALA A 103 -10.58 -2.27 -7.20
N VAL A 104 -10.37 -2.29 -5.88
CA VAL A 104 -11.37 -2.83 -4.95
C VAL A 104 -12.50 -1.83 -4.67
N SER A 105 -12.23 -0.53 -4.74
CA SER A 105 -13.22 0.53 -4.44
C SER A 105 -14.40 0.57 -5.41
N GLU A 106 -14.24 0.00 -6.61
CA GLU A 106 -15.28 -0.10 -7.64
C GLU A 106 -16.26 -1.26 -7.39
N LEU A 107 -15.93 -2.18 -6.46
CA LEU A 107 -16.77 -3.33 -6.14
C LEU A 107 -17.86 -2.95 -5.13
N GLY A 108 -19.10 -3.39 -5.36
CA GLY A 108 -20.23 -3.10 -4.48
C GLY A 108 -20.03 -3.54 -3.03
N ASP A 109 -19.40 -4.69 -2.83
CA ASP A 109 -19.10 -5.27 -1.51
C ASP A 109 -18.06 -4.47 -0.69
N PHE A 110 -17.26 -3.62 -1.35
CA PHE A 110 -16.19 -2.89 -0.66
C PHE A 110 -16.73 -1.91 0.39
N GLN A 111 -17.86 -1.26 0.11
CA GLN A 111 -18.47 -0.31 1.04
C GLN A 111 -18.87 -0.98 2.36
N GLU A 112 -19.41 -2.19 2.31
CA GLU A 112 -19.74 -2.95 3.50
C GLU A 112 -18.48 -3.35 4.28
N MET A 113 -17.45 -3.78 3.56
CA MET A 113 -16.16 -4.12 4.15
C MET A 113 -15.50 -2.94 4.87
N ALA A 114 -15.53 -1.76 4.25
CA ALA A 114 -14.97 -0.52 4.76
C ALA A 114 -15.74 0.08 5.95
N ARG A 115 -16.95 -0.40 6.26
CA ARG A 115 -17.71 0.03 7.44
C ARG A 115 -17.18 -0.56 8.74
N ASN A 116 -16.67 -1.79 8.68
CA ASN A 116 -16.31 -2.56 9.86
C ASN A 116 -14.80 -2.56 10.15
N ARG A 117 -14.00 -1.87 9.34
CA ARG A 117 -12.54 -1.81 9.48
C ARG A 117 -12.00 -0.49 9.01
N GLU A 118 -10.80 -0.16 9.48
CA GLU A 118 -10.05 0.98 9.00
C GLU A 118 -9.32 0.63 7.71
N ILE A 119 -9.49 1.44 6.67
CA ILE A 119 -8.74 1.28 5.40
C ILE A 119 -7.90 2.52 5.17
N ARG A 120 -6.60 2.36 4.91
CA ARG A 120 -5.69 3.47 4.63
C ARG A 120 -5.10 3.33 3.24
N TYR A 121 -4.86 4.44 2.57
CA TYR A 121 -4.15 4.47 1.29
C TYR A 121 -3.44 5.82 1.11
N ALA A 122 -2.50 5.84 0.17
CA ALA A 122 -1.82 7.06 -0.25
C ALA A 122 -2.15 7.34 -1.72
N VAL A 123 -2.22 8.61 -2.10
CA VAL A 123 -2.37 9.02 -3.49
C VAL A 123 -1.62 10.33 -3.74
N ARG A 124 -1.02 10.43 -4.94
CA ARG A 124 -0.36 11.65 -5.40
C ARG A 124 -1.32 12.44 -6.29
N GLU A 125 -2.14 13.28 -5.69
CA GLU A 125 -3.09 14.14 -6.40
C GLU A 125 -2.41 15.39 -6.98
N MET A 126 -1.37 15.87 -6.29
CA MET A 126 -0.57 17.03 -6.69
C MET A 126 0.88 16.60 -6.96
N PRO A 127 1.57 17.15 -7.98
CA PRO A 127 2.90 16.67 -8.34
C PRO A 127 3.95 16.69 -7.22
N GLY A 128 3.83 17.63 -6.28
CA GLY A 128 4.76 17.84 -5.17
C GLY A 128 4.32 17.24 -3.83
N GLU A 129 3.19 16.54 -3.77
CA GLU A 129 2.61 16.09 -2.50
C GLU A 129 1.98 14.70 -2.61
N ILE A 130 2.12 13.90 -1.56
CA ILE A 130 1.41 12.63 -1.40
C ILE A 130 0.42 12.80 -0.25
N ALA A 131 -0.86 12.67 -0.53
CA ALA A 131 -1.92 12.71 0.45
C ALA A 131 -2.16 11.31 1.03
N TYR A 132 -2.40 11.26 2.34
CA TYR A 132 -2.73 10.06 3.09
C TYR A 132 -4.20 10.11 3.47
N TYR A 133 -4.91 9.02 3.19
CA TYR A 133 -6.33 8.90 3.44
C TYR A 133 -6.63 7.72 4.36
N LYS A 134 -7.72 7.87 5.11
CA LYS A 134 -8.34 6.84 5.93
C LYS A 134 -9.82 6.78 5.60
N LEU A 135 -10.36 5.58 5.37
CA LEU A 135 -11.79 5.35 5.32
C LEU A 135 -12.32 5.12 6.74
N VAL A 136 -13.31 5.91 7.13
CA VAL A 136 -14.10 5.76 8.37
C VAL A 136 -15.55 5.61 7.97
N ASN A 137 -16.16 4.46 8.28
CA ASN A 137 -17.54 4.15 7.90
C ASN A 137 -17.81 4.30 6.38
N GLY A 138 -16.83 3.97 5.54
CA GLY A 138 -16.93 4.12 4.07
C GLY A 138 -16.66 5.53 3.53
N ASN A 139 -16.43 6.53 4.38
CA ASN A 139 -16.08 7.90 3.96
C ASN A 139 -14.57 8.13 4.05
N ALA A 140 -13.99 8.72 3.00
CA ALA A 140 -12.57 9.08 2.97
C ALA A 140 -12.29 10.39 3.71
N GLU A 141 -11.37 10.33 4.66
CA GLU A 141 -10.84 11.46 5.40
C GLU A 141 -9.34 11.57 5.14
N MET A 142 -8.86 12.78 4.84
CA MET A 142 -7.43 13.04 4.70
C MET A 142 -6.80 13.11 6.09
N ILE A 143 -5.83 12.23 6.35
CA ILE A 143 -5.16 12.11 7.66
C ILE A 143 -3.75 12.73 7.64
N GLY A 144 -3.24 13.13 6.49
CA GLY A 144 -1.97 13.82 6.38
C GLY A 144 -1.52 14.06 4.94
N VAL A 145 -0.45 14.84 4.81
CA VAL A 145 0.18 15.14 3.53
C VAL A 145 1.70 15.11 3.70
N LYS A 146 2.38 14.37 2.83
CA LYS A 146 3.83 14.39 2.68
C LYS A 146 4.22 15.32 1.53
N LYS A 147 4.93 16.40 1.85
CA LYS A 147 5.58 17.25 0.86
C LYS A 147 6.83 16.57 0.32
N LEU A 148 6.91 16.45 -1.00
CA LEU A 148 8.02 15.81 -1.69
C LEU A 148 9.18 16.80 -1.82
N ASN A 149 10.36 16.40 -1.34
CA ASN A 149 11.57 17.17 -1.55
C ASN A 149 12.07 17.04 -3.00
N ARG A 150 13.08 17.85 -3.38
CA ARG A 150 13.61 17.87 -4.75
C ARG A 150 14.10 16.50 -5.24
N TYR A 151 14.68 15.69 -4.35
CA TYR A 151 15.21 14.38 -4.68
C TYR A 151 14.10 13.34 -4.86
N GLU A 152 13.08 13.35 -3.99
CA GLU A 152 11.90 12.48 -4.13
C GLU A 152 11.16 12.78 -5.44
N GLN A 153 10.97 14.06 -5.78
CA GLN A 153 10.39 14.46 -7.07
C GLN A 153 11.24 14.02 -8.26
N LEU A 154 12.57 14.01 -8.13
CA LEU A 154 13.46 13.51 -9.18
C LEU A 154 13.25 12.00 -9.40
N ILE A 155 13.18 11.22 -8.34
CA ILE A 155 12.92 9.76 -8.42
C ILE A 155 11.62 9.49 -9.17
N ILE A 156 10.54 10.20 -8.81
CA ILE A 156 9.23 10.05 -9.47
C ILE A 156 9.33 10.37 -10.96
N ARG A 157 9.92 11.52 -11.33
CA ARG A 157 10.07 11.91 -12.74
C ARG A 157 10.87 10.92 -13.56
N MET A 158 11.93 10.35 -12.99
CA MET A 158 12.73 9.32 -13.68
C MET A 158 11.88 8.08 -13.98
N TYR A 159 11.15 7.58 -12.98
CA TYR A 159 10.26 6.43 -13.17
C TYR A 159 9.18 6.72 -14.21
N GLU A 160 8.52 7.87 -14.11
CA GLU A 160 7.46 8.30 -15.02
C GLU A 160 7.93 8.44 -16.47
N SER A 161 9.13 8.95 -16.71
CA SER A 161 9.65 9.10 -18.08
C SER A 161 9.90 7.78 -18.81
N GLU A 162 9.94 6.66 -18.09
CA GLU A 162 10.18 5.33 -18.63
C GLU A 162 8.89 4.48 -18.74
N HIS A 163 7.79 4.94 -18.11
CA HIS A 163 6.58 4.14 -17.90
C HIS A 163 5.26 4.86 -18.25
N LEU A 164 5.31 6.13 -18.67
CA LEU A 164 4.21 6.92 -19.23
C LEU A 164 4.46 7.23 -20.71
#